data_AF-A0A6G0X2D5-F1
#
_entry.id   AF-A0A6G0X2D5-F1
#
_cell.length_a   1.000
_cell.length_b   1.000
_cell.length_c   1.000
_cell.angle_alpha   90.00
_cell.angle_beta   90.00
_cell.angle_gamma   90.00
#
_symmetry.space_group_name_H-M   'P 1'
#
loop_
_entity.id
_entity.type
_entity.pdbx_description
1 polymer ?
#
loop_
_entity_poly.entity_id
_entity_poly.type
_entity_poly.pdbx_seq_one_letter_code
_entity_poly.pdbx_strand_id
1 'polypeptide(L)'
;MDQDGVYKLAIVGGGPAGVGVLVRAARLGYLPQLLSPAASKGVVLIHGGPVDNLGCGNLGEYIINSNTFAKSLVSSVLEEKPDLDPPESIHGTFLEELTQHAAAKRLMDAGNASIGLPELGKFLAALGSLARLEMLKYGATSTCLVNTMAVSVARVGEHCEITIKSVGGGDERVILADRVLLATGGHQAMPPELSNYRSKAFLSDYVLRESGRSELSAVLAKAKEKKVCIVGGSHSAFSVAWVLLHKMQKENAFGPKDITMLHRGPIRCYYATKKEAEADGVVVEKTDKCGSVNTFTGLREDAKALYHAITAGREPRVRLFQLKKQPCAVQTHAYEAATAIVWCCGYGTNTIPVTANGAELPLRRNGNGGALELDLKGHLMLSTGESIPWLLGIGVGFSLRAAFDEMRSETRADGVTVYHRRGATLVLAAIFGTQIYGTDCTTFEQMVEKCERRRKEERAPIQAAFSSNKESSKGPASTTREPSIVKRLSSAKLTDEPSYPPASTPTRIRLKPPEKALASQTKPRQLSLRVKPASKECEDAAPSIVRSLVATRQDDGKAMRRRTSLDDHALHLKIEPRSATSQAIGAQSCGKPKAVAGGAKDAIQRIRLERCSRVNGRPNQEDGVTAIPVVEL
;
A
#
# COMPACT_ATOMS: atom_id res chain seq x y z
N MET A 1 18.48 36.64 0.61
CA MET A 1 17.93 35.27 0.49
C MET A 1 17.80 34.57 1.85
N ASP A 2 17.74 35.29 2.99
CA ASP A 2 18.06 34.70 4.30
C ASP A 2 16.96 34.86 5.37
N GLN A 3 15.71 35.16 4.99
CA GLN A 3 14.66 35.46 5.97
C GLN A 3 14.07 34.20 6.66
N ASP A 4 14.31 33.01 6.12
CA ASP A 4 13.66 31.79 6.58
C ASP A 4 14.57 30.81 7.34
N GLY A 5 15.82 31.14 7.62
CA GLY A 5 16.74 30.26 8.36
C GLY A 5 16.92 28.87 7.74
N VAL A 6 17.62 27.98 8.44
CA VAL A 6 17.87 26.61 7.99
C VAL A 6 17.03 25.63 8.80
N TYR A 7 16.19 24.84 8.12
CA TYR A 7 15.41 23.77 8.72
C TYR A 7 16.28 22.54 9.00
N LYS A 8 16.01 21.83 10.09
CA LYS A 8 16.69 20.56 10.36
C LYS A 8 16.32 19.49 9.35
N LEU A 9 15.06 19.51 8.89
CA LEU A 9 14.53 18.56 7.93
C LEU A 9 13.50 19.21 7.01
N ALA A 10 13.68 19.04 5.70
CA ALA A 10 12.62 19.25 4.72
C ALA A 10 11.97 17.91 4.34
N ILE A 11 10.66 17.77 4.58
CA ILE A 11 9.88 16.61 4.16
C ILE A 11 9.13 16.97 2.89
N VAL A 12 9.49 16.34 1.77
CA VAL A 12 8.85 16.54 0.47
C VAL A 12 7.81 15.45 0.25
N GLY A 13 6.55 15.76 0.53
CA GLY A 13 5.40 14.87 0.34
C GLY A 13 4.67 14.55 1.65
N GLY A 14 3.59 15.28 1.94
CA GLY A 14 2.71 15.03 3.07
C GLY A 14 1.72 13.86 2.95
N GLY A 15 2.07 12.76 2.25
CA GLY A 15 1.27 11.53 2.25
C GLY A 15 1.46 10.70 3.54
N PRO A 16 0.99 9.43 3.58
CA PRO A 16 1.14 8.57 4.75
C PRO A 16 2.61 8.42 5.18
N ALA A 17 3.53 8.32 4.21
CA ALA A 17 4.94 8.14 4.50
C ALA A 17 5.59 9.38 5.14
N GLY A 18 5.31 10.59 4.63
CA GLY A 18 5.86 11.83 5.18
C GLY A 18 5.29 12.17 6.55
N VAL A 19 3.96 12.09 6.72
CA VAL A 19 3.30 12.29 8.02
C VAL A 19 3.74 11.23 9.03
N GLY A 20 4.03 10.00 8.57
CA GLY A 20 4.54 8.91 9.40
C GLY A 20 5.78 9.26 10.23
N VAL A 21 6.62 10.21 9.78
CA VAL A 21 7.76 10.71 10.56
C VAL A 21 7.31 11.43 11.83
N LEU A 22 6.30 12.29 11.72
CA LEU A 22 5.73 13.02 12.85
C LEU A 22 5.03 12.07 13.82
N VAL A 23 4.31 11.07 13.29
CA VAL A 23 3.68 10.01 14.07
C VAL A 23 4.72 9.25 14.88
N ARG A 24 5.82 8.83 14.24
CA ARG A 24 6.88 8.09 14.92
C ARG A 24 7.60 8.95 15.95
N ALA A 25 7.88 10.21 15.63
CA ALA A 25 8.51 11.14 16.55
C ALA A 25 7.65 11.37 17.79
N ALA A 26 6.33 11.52 17.62
CA ALA A 26 5.39 11.64 18.73
C ALA A 26 5.42 10.39 19.61
N ARG A 27 5.30 9.21 18.99
CA ARG A 27 5.29 7.93 19.70
C ARG A 27 6.55 7.67 20.52
N LEU A 28 7.70 8.15 20.04
CA LEU A 28 8.99 7.98 20.71
C LEU A 28 9.35 9.15 21.65
N GLY A 29 8.50 10.18 21.78
CA GLY A 29 8.77 11.35 22.62
C GLY A 29 9.77 12.37 22.03
N TYR A 30 10.10 12.26 20.74
CA TYR A 30 11.05 13.15 20.05
C TYR A 30 10.39 14.31 19.27
N LEU A 31 9.05 14.38 19.22
CA LEU A 31 8.36 15.38 18.41
C LEU A 31 8.71 16.84 18.78
N PRO A 32 8.73 17.24 20.07
CA PRO A 32 9.10 18.63 20.42
C PRO A 32 10.53 18.98 19.99
N GLN A 33 11.47 18.06 20.17
CA GLN A 33 12.87 18.23 19.76
C GLN A 33 13.01 18.31 18.23
N LEU A 34 12.17 17.59 17.49
CA LEU A 34 12.14 17.62 16.04
C LEU A 34 11.56 18.95 15.51
N LEU A 35 10.45 19.41 16.11
CA LEU A 35 9.73 20.58 15.63
C LEU A 35 10.32 21.90 16.12
N SER A 36 11.00 21.91 17.26
CA SER A 36 11.61 23.12 17.83
C SER A 36 12.99 22.84 18.45
N PRO A 37 13.99 22.47 17.62
CA PRO A 37 15.36 22.31 18.09
C PRO A 37 15.94 23.66 18.55
N ALA A 38 16.89 23.61 19.49
CA ALA A 38 17.43 24.83 20.11
C ALA A 38 18.28 25.72 19.18
N ALA A 39 18.88 25.14 18.13
CA ALA A 39 19.92 25.81 17.33
C ALA A 39 19.56 26.00 15.83
N SER A 40 18.37 25.57 15.40
CA SER A 40 17.94 25.65 14.00
C SER A 40 16.43 25.77 13.90
N LYS A 41 15.89 25.97 12.69
CA LYS A 41 14.49 25.65 12.47
C LYS A 41 14.28 24.14 12.57
N GLY A 42 13.06 23.72 12.89
CA GLY A 42 12.67 22.32 13.01
C GLY A 42 12.39 21.69 11.66
N VAL A 43 11.11 21.57 11.31
CA VAL A 43 10.66 20.86 10.11
C VAL A 43 9.88 21.78 9.18
N VAL A 44 10.19 21.69 7.88
CA VAL A 44 9.30 22.15 6.82
C VAL A 44 8.68 20.95 6.12
N LEU A 45 7.36 20.82 6.18
CA LEU A 45 6.59 19.81 5.45
C LEU A 45 6.00 20.43 4.20
N ILE A 46 6.40 19.95 3.02
CA ILE A 46 5.97 20.43 1.71
C ILE A 46 4.99 19.42 1.12
N HIS A 47 3.76 19.83 0.86
CA HIS A 47 2.71 18.98 0.31
C HIS A 47 2.02 19.65 -0.87
N GLY A 48 2.03 18.98 -2.02
CA GLY A 48 1.44 19.51 -3.25
C GLY A 48 -0.08 19.55 -3.25
N GLY A 49 -0.74 18.77 -2.39
CA GLY A 49 -2.20 18.75 -2.28
C GLY A 49 -2.78 19.73 -1.27
N PRO A 50 -4.11 19.82 -1.19
CA PRO A 50 -4.81 20.58 -0.16
C PRO A 50 -4.57 20.01 1.26
N VAL A 51 -5.16 20.62 2.28
CA VAL A 51 -5.05 20.09 3.65
C VAL A 51 -5.75 18.72 3.78
N ASP A 52 -6.87 18.52 3.07
CA ASP A 52 -7.74 17.36 3.25
C ASP A 52 -7.13 16.03 2.78
N ASN A 53 -6.12 16.08 1.90
CA ASN A 53 -5.39 14.88 1.47
C ASN A 53 -4.04 14.71 2.20
N LEU A 54 -3.69 15.61 3.13
CA LEU A 54 -2.54 15.44 4.00
C LEU A 54 -2.71 14.17 4.85
N GLY A 55 -1.64 13.38 4.98
CA GLY A 55 -1.64 12.08 5.65
C GLY A 55 -2.26 10.94 4.85
N CYS A 56 -3.27 11.20 4.01
CA CYS A 56 -3.93 10.18 3.18
C CYS A 56 -3.24 9.96 1.82
N GLY A 57 -2.77 11.03 1.18
CA GLY A 57 -2.38 11.01 -0.22
C GLY A 57 -3.52 10.49 -1.11
N ASN A 58 -3.20 9.67 -2.10
CA ASN A 58 -4.21 9.06 -2.98
C ASN A 58 -4.85 7.80 -2.40
N LEU A 59 -4.42 7.33 -1.21
CA LEU A 59 -4.82 6.01 -0.72
C LEU A 59 -6.34 5.90 -0.53
N GLY A 60 -6.98 6.96 -0.08
CA GLY A 60 -8.43 7.03 0.11
C GLY A 60 -9.25 7.02 -1.19
N GLU A 61 -8.61 7.23 -2.35
CA GLU A 61 -9.31 7.27 -3.64
C GLU A 61 -9.49 5.88 -4.27
N TYR A 62 -8.71 4.88 -3.82
CA TYR A 62 -8.77 3.55 -4.40
C TYR A 62 -10.05 2.84 -3.99
N ILE A 63 -10.78 2.30 -4.96
CA ILE A 63 -12.07 1.65 -4.77
C ILE A 63 -11.93 0.15 -4.43
N ILE A 64 -10.88 -0.24 -3.73
CA ILE A 64 -10.61 -1.62 -3.32
C ILE A 64 -10.45 -1.73 -1.81
N ASN A 65 -10.43 -2.95 -1.30
CA ASN A 65 -10.11 -3.19 0.10
C ASN A 65 -8.60 -3.15 0.34
N SER A 66 -8.23 -2.79 1.57
CA SER A 66 -6.87 -2.89 2.07
C SER A 66 -6.41 -4.35 2.07
N ASN A 67 -5.16 -4.57 1.67
CA ASN A 67 -4.48 -5.86 1.81
C ASN A 67 -3.89 -6.08 3.22
N THR A 68 -4.08 -5.12 4.12
CA THR A 68 -3.68 -5.16 5.53
C THR A 68 -4.92 -5.04 6.40
N PHE A 69 -4.99 -5.82 7.49
CA PHE A 69 -6.10 -5.75 8.44
C PHE A 69 -6.29 -4.36 9.03
N ALA A 70 -7.55 -3.95 9.18
CA ALA A 70 -7.92 -2.63 9.69
C ALA A 70 -7.29 -2.35 11.07
N LYS A 71 -7.40 -3.29 12.02
CA LYS A 71 -6.79 -3.19 13.34
C LYS A 71 -5.28 -2.99 13.28
N SER A 72 -4.57 -3.71 12.42
CA SER A 72 -3.11 -3.61 12.31
C SER A 72 -2.64 -2.20 11.91
N LEU A 73 -3.42 -1.49 11.10
CA LEU A 73 -3.13 -0.11 10.70
C LEU A 73 -3.35 0.86 11.86
N VAL A 74 -4.47 0.76 12.56
CA VAL A 74 -4.76 1.60 13.73
C VAL A 74 -3.75 1.34 14.85
N SER A 75 -3.49 0.08 15.19
CA SER A 75 -2.51 -0.31 16.21
C SER A 75 -1.09 0.14 15.85
N SER A 76 -0.75 0.33 14.57
CA SER A 76 0.55 0.89 14.21
C SER A 76 0.72 2.36 14.63
N VAL A 77 -0.38 3.07 14.87
CA VAL A 77 -0.43 4.50 15.23
C VAL A 77 -0.82 4.71 16.69
N LEU A 78 -1.76 3.92 17.22
CA LEU A 78 -2.42 4.19 18.51
C LEU A 78 -2.13 3.17 19.63
N GLU A 79 -1.49 2.04 19.34
CA GLU A 79 -1.23 1.02 20.38
C GLU A 79 -0.13 1.48 21.34
N GLU A 80 -0.36 1.44 22.64
CA GLU A 80 0.66 1.66 23.67
C GLU A 80 1.67 0.52 23.72
N LYS A 81 2.97 0.84 23.85
CA LYS A 81 4.05 -0.14 23.97
C LYS A 81 5.12 0.33 24.97
N PRO A 82 4.78 0.49 26.26
CA PRO A 82 5.73 0.92 27.28
C PRO A 82 6.87 -0.08 27.51
N ASP A 83 6.63 -1.36 27.20
CA ASP A 83 7.62 -2.43 27.38
C ASP A 83 8.65 -2.54 26.25
N LEU A 84 8.55 -1.72 25.20
CA LEU A 84 9.58 -1.68 24.17
C LEU A 84 10.76 -0.81 24.60
N ASP A 85 11.88 -0.99 23.91
CA ASP A 85 13.04 -0.13 24.03
C ASP A 85 13.43 0.37 22.62
N PRO A 86 13.21 1.65 22.30
CA PRO A 86 12.64 2.68 23.17
C PRO A 86 11.13 2.45 23.42
N PRO A 87 10.57 2.94 24.55
CA PRO A 87 9.13 2.83 24.82
C PRO A 87 8.34 3.64 23.80
N GLU A 88 7.14 3.16 23.44
CA GLU A 88 6.23 3.89 22.56
C GLU A 88 4.94 4.25 23.29
N SER A 89 4.52 5.51 23.20
CA SER A 89 3.26 5.99 23.81
C SER A 89 2.59 7.07 22.98
N ILE A 90 1.26 7.16 23.03
CA ILE A 90 0.49 8.28 22.45
C ILE A 90 0.10 9.32 23.50
N HIS A 91 0.27 9.05 24.80
CA HIS A 91 -0.12 9.94 25.88
C HIS A 91 0.58 11.30 25.80
N GLY A 92 -0.19 12.38 25.94
CA GLY A 92 0.34 13.75 25.87
C GLY A 92 0.78 14.17 24.46
N THR A 93 0.38 13.42 23.42
CA THR A 93 0.67 13.74 22.03
C THR A 93 -0.62 14.01 21.26
N PHE A 94 -0.50 14.61 20.07
CA PHE A 94 -1.64 14.83 19.16
C PHE A 94 -2.35 13.54 18.70
N LEU A 95 -1.76 12.37 18.94
CA LEU A 95 -2.34 11.08 18.56
C LEU A 95 -3.45 10.63 19.53
N GLU A 96 -3.47 11.15 20.76
CA GLU A 96 -4.43 10.76 21.80
C GLU A 96 -5.88 11.06 21.37
N GLU A 97 -6.11 12.21 20.74
CA GLU A 97 -7.41 12.63 20.21
C GLU A 97 -7.94 11.67 19.13
N LEU A 98 -7.04 11.03 18.38
CA LEU A 98 -7.41 10.13 17.28
C LEU A 98 -8.07 8.84 17.80
N THR A 99 -7.87 8.47 19.07
CA THR A 99 -8.56 7.32 19.70
C THR A 99 -10.07 7.49 19.73
N GLN A 100 -10.54 8.74 19.83
CA GLN A 100 -11.96 9.06 19.88
C GLN A 100 -12.58 9.28 18.50
N HIS A 101 -11.75 9.42 17.48
CA HIS A 101 -12.18 9.72 16.12
C HIS A 101 -13.01 8.56 15.51
N ALA A 102 -14.12 8.90 14.85
CA ALA A 102 -15.06 7.92 14.35
C ALA A 102 -14.45 6.94 13.34
N ALA A 103 -13.51 7.39 12.51
CA ALA A 103 -12.80 6.51 11.58
C ALA A 103 -11.89 5.50 12.30
N ALA A 104 -11.22 5.89 13.39
CA ALA A 104 -10.39 4.99 14.17
C ALA A 104 -11.25 3.90 14.85
N LYS A 105 -12.37 4.30 15.46
CA LYS A 105 -13.35 3.38 16.06
C LYS A 105 -13.86 2.37 15.06
N ARG A 106 -14.32 2.82 13.88
CA ARG A 106 -14.79 1.91 12.81
C ARG A 106 -13.72 0.92 12.34
N LEU A 107 -12.47 1.35 12.21
CA LEU A 107 -11.37 0.47 11.84
C LEU A 107 -11.04 -0.55 12.95
N MET A 108 -11.13 -0.13 14.22
CA MET A 108 -10.96 -1.03 15.36
C MET A 108 -12.09 -2.06 15.45
N ASP A 109 -13.34 -1.63 15.24
CA ASP A 109 -14.53 -2.50 15.22
C ASP A 109 -14.45 -3.55 14.10
N ALA A 110 -13.89 -3.18 12.94
CA ALA A 110 -13.64 -4.10 11.84
C ALA A 110 -12.59 -5.18 12.19
N GLY A 111 -11.73 -4.93 13.18
CA GLY A 111 -10.78 -5.92 13.71
C GLY A 111 -9.83 -6.46 12.64
N ASN A 112 -9.83 -7.78 12.48
CA ASN A 112 -8.99 -8.49 11.50
C ASN A 112 -9.67 -8.67 10.13
N ALA A 113 -10.71 -7.89 9.82
CA ALA A 113 -11.28 -7.86 8.49
C ALA A 113 -10.48 -6.93 7.55
N SER A 114 -10.58 -7.19 6.24
CA SER A 114 -10.24 -6.21 5.23
C SER A 114 -11.30 -5.09 5.23
N ILE A 115 -10.88 -3.87 4.90
CA ILE A 115 -11.78 -2.72 4.83
C ILE A 115 -11.48 -1.91 3.58
N GLY A 116 -12.50 -1.24 3.03
CA GLY A 116 -12.31 -0.33 1.91
C GLY A 116 -11.26 0.73 2.20
N LEU A 117 -10.32 0.90 1.26
CA LEU A 117 -9.31 1.96 1.34
C LEU A 117 -9.90 3.38 1.50
N PRO A 118 -11.12 3.72 1.03
CA PRO A 118 -11.72 5.02 1.32
C PRO A 118 -11.98 5.23 2.83
N GLU A 119 -12.30 4.18 3.58
CA GLU A 119 -12.49 4.30 5.03
C GLU A 119 -11.16 4.46 5.76
N LEU A 120 -10.13 3.71 5.34
CA LEU A 120 -8.77 3.92 5.82
C LEU A 120 -8.27 5.35 5.51
N GLY A 121 -8.61 5.86 4.32
CA GLY A 121 -8.27 7.22 3.91
C GLY A 121 -8.81 8.29 4.86
N LYS A 122 -10.04 8.12 5.38
CA LYS A 122 -10.60 9.04 6.39
C LYS A 122 -9.80 9.06 7.68
N PHE A 123 -9.32 7.89 8.14
CA PHE A 123 -8.46 7.80 9.32
C PHE A 123 -7.12 8.50 9.08
N LEU A 124 -6.49 8.27 7.92
CA LEU A 124 -5.21 8.89 7.58
C LEU A 124 -5.32 10.40 7.33
N ALA A 125 -6.44 10.88 6.78
CA ALA A 125 -6.72 12.30 6.64
C ALA A 125 -6.87 12.98 8.01
N ALA A 126 -7.63 12.37 8.92
CA ALA A 126 -7.74 12.87 10.30
C ALA A 126 -6.38 12.92 11.00
N LEU A 127 -5.57 11.88 10.83
CA LEU A 127 -4.19 11.85 11.33
C LEU A 127 -3.34 12.98 10.75
N GLY A 128 -3.42 13.24 9.44
CA GLY A 128 -2.73 14.35 8.78
C GLY A 128 -3.18 15.72 9.30
N SER A 129 -4.49 15.92 9.48
CA SER A 129 -5.04 17.15 10.05
C SER A 129 -4.52 17.41 11.46
N LEU A 130 -4.54 16.41 12.35
CA LEU A 130 -4.01 16.54 13.71
C LEU A 130 -2.50 16.81 13.72
N ALA A 131 -1.72 16.13 12.87
CA ALA A 131 -0.29 16.37 12.74
C ALA A 131 0.01 17.81 12.29
N ARG A 132 -0.80 18.36 11.36
CA ARG A 132 -0.68 19.77 10.95
C ARG A 132 -1.02 20.72 12.08
N LEU A 133 -2.09 20.48 12.83
CA LEU A 133 -2.46 21.30 13.98
C LEU A 133 -1.35 21.30 15.05
N GLU A 134 -0.72 20.15 15.26
CA GLU A 134 0.44 20.05 16.16
C GLU A 134 1.62 20.89 15.66
N MET A 135 1.96 20.82 14.37
CA MET A 135 3.03 21.66 13.80
C MET A 135 2.77 23.16 13.95
N LEU A 136 1.51 23.60 13.88
CA LEU A 136 1.15 25.02 14.05
C LEU A 136 1.48 25.57 15.45
N LYS A 137 1.52 24.70 16.48
CA LYS A 137 2.00 25.09 17.83
C LYS A 137 3.46 25.53 17.84
N TYR A 138 4.23 25.11 16.83
CA TYR A 138 5.65 25.40 16.65
C TYR A 138 5.92 26.35 15.47
N GLY A 139 4.97 27.23 15.13
CA GLY A 139 5.04 28.09 13.92
C GLY A 139 6.28 28.98 13.81
N ALA A 140 7.00 29.23 14.90
CA ALA A 140 8.26 29.97 14.90
C ALA A 140 9.43 29.16 14.28
N THR A 141 9.38 27.83 14.38
CA THR A 141 10.49 26.93 14.02
C THR A 141 10.10 25.90 12.97
N SER A 142 8.81 25.58 12.83
CA SER A 142 8.30 24.57 11.90
C SER A 142 7.11 25.08 11.09
N THR A 143 6.93 24.54 9.89
CA THR A 143 5.81 24.92 9.02
C THR A 143 5.34 23.78 8.12
N CYS A 144 4.07 23.82 7.74
CA CYS A 144 3.45 22.89 6.81
C CYS A 144 2.87 23.66 5.62
N LEU A 145 3.55 23.57 4.48
CA LEU A 145 3.17 24.20 3.22
C LEU A 145 2.30 23.24 2.41
N VAL A 146 1.01 23.53 2.32
CA VAL A 146 0.05 22.82 1.46
C VAL A 146 -0.11 23.53 0.13
N ASN A 147 -0.67 22.86 -0.87
CA ASN A 147 -0.73 23.33 -2.26
C ASN A 147 0.63 23.88 -2.73
N THR A 148 1.72 23.21 -2.32
CA THR A 148 3.09 23.65 -2.58
C THR A 148 3.91 22.43 -3.01
N MET A 149 4.54 22.50 -4.18
CA MET A 149 5.39 21.44 -4.70
C MET A 149 6.86 21.83 -4.54
N ALA A 150 7.70 20.87 -4.17
CA ALA A 150 9.14 20.99 -4.42
C ALA A 150 9.39 20.72 -5.90
N VAL A 151 10.21 21.57 -6.52
CA VAL A 151 10.57 21.53 -7.93
C VAL A 151 11.95 20.93 -8.12
N SER A 152 12.90 21.22 -7.22
CA SER A 152 14.26 20.67 -7.25
C SER A 152 14.89 20.70 -5.86
N VAL A 153 15.97 19.92 -5.70
CA VAL A 153 16.85 19.94 -4.53
C VAL A 153 18.29 20.08 -5.00
N ALA A 154 19.02 21.03 -4.44
CA ALA A 154 20.44 21.23 -4.70
C ALA A 154 21.25 21.17 -3.40
N ARG A 155 22.36 20.44 -3.38
CA ARG A 155 23.34 20.53 -2.29
C ARG A 155 24.23 21.74 -2.51
N VAL A 156 24.24 22.67 -1.55
CA VAL A 156 25.03 23.90 -1.56
C VAL A 156 25.78 24.00 -0.23
N GLY A 157 27.09 23.72 -0.25
CA GLY A 157 27.90 23.61 0.96
C GLY A 157 27.37 22.55 1.92
N GLU A 158 27.11 22.96 3.17
CA GLU A 158 26.60 22.08 4.23
C GLU A 158 25.06 21.93 4.25
N HIS A 159 24.35 22.66 3.38
CA HIS A 159 22.89 22.69 3.36
C HIS A 159 22.32 22.28 2.01
N CYS A 160 21.03 22.00 2.00
CA CYS A 160 20.23 21.72 0.83
C CYS A 160 19.34 22.91 0.54
N GLU A 161 19.40 23.41 -0.70
CA GLU A 161 18.43 24.33 -1.27
C GLU A 161 17.28 23.54 -1.88
N ILE A 162 16.05 23.83 -1.44
CA ILE A 162 14.83 23.23 -1.97
C ILE A 162 14.05 24.34 -2.67
N THR A 163 13.97 24.27 -3.99
CA THR A 163 13.11 25.18 -4.76
C THR A 163 11.68 24.68 -4.67
N ILE A 164 10.76 25.55 -4.26
CA ILE A 164 9.35 25.27 -4.10
C ILE A 164 8.49 26.22 -4.91
N LYS A 165 7.28 25.78 -5.24
CA LYS A 165 6.29 26.55 -6.00
C LYS A 165 4.87 26.25 -5.55
N SER A 166 4.03 27.28 -5.45
CA SER A 166 2.60 27.13 -5.20
C SER A 166 1.89 26.45 -6.38
N VAL A 167 0.98 25.53 -6.07
CA VAL A 167 0.09 24.88 -7.03
C VAL A 167 -0.93 25.89 -7.52
N GLY A 168 -1.03 26.07 -8.83
CA GLY A 168 -1.89 27.08 -9.46
C GLY A 168 -1.16 28.34 -9.95
N GLY A 169 0.15 28.44 -9.70
CA GLY A 169 0.99 29.57 -10.13
C GLY A 169 1.58 30.35 -8.97
N GLY A 170 2.61 31.15 -9.26
CA GLY A 170 3.38 31.90 -8.27
C GLY A 170 4.87 31.81 -8.53
N ASP A 171 5.61 32.75 -7.94
CA ASP A 171 7.06 32.78 -8.01
C ASP A 171 7.67 31.60 -7.25
N GLU A 172 8.77 31.08 -7.79
CA GLU A 172 9.57 30.08 -7.10
C GLU A 172 10.24 30.69 -5.88
N ARG A 173 10.31 29.91 -4.81
CA ARG A 173 10.99 30.29 -3.56
C ARG A 173 11.98 29.20 -3.20
N VAL A 174 13.05 29.59 -2.50
CA VAL A 174 14.07 28.66 -2.02
C VAL A 174 13.95 28.55 -0.51
N ILE A 175 14.01 27.32 0.00
CA ILE A 175 14.12 27.01 1.42
C ILE A 175 15.41 26.25 1.67
N LEU A 176 16.06 26.50 2.82
CA LEU A 176 17.26 25.80 3.23
C LEU A 176 16.96 24.72 4.26
N ALA A 177 17.58 23.55 4.12
CA ALA A 177 17.55 22.50 5.15
C ALA A 177 18.85 21.71 5.26
N ASP A 178 19.17 21.17 6.43
CA ASP A 178 20.32 20.27 6.62
C ASP A 178 20.14 18.95 5.85
N ARG A 179 18.91 18.44 5.83
CA ARG A 179 18.54 17.15 5.25
C ARG A 179 17.21 17.25 4.53
N VAL A 180 17.06 16.41 3.50
CA VAL A 180 15.82 16.29 2.73
C VAL A 180 15.32 14.86 2.78
N LEU A 181 14.04 14.70 3.11
CA LEU A 181 13.31 13.45 2.98
C LEU A 181 12.39 13.52 1.76
N LEU A 182 12.61 12.63 0.80
CA LEU A 182 11.69 12.42 -0.31
C LEU A 182 10.63 11.39 0.08
N ALA A 183 9.40 11.87 0.25
CA ALA A 183 8.18 11.11 0.51
C ALA A 183 7.15 11.35 -0.62
N THR A 184 7.64 11.49 -1.84
CA THR A 184 6.91 11.97 -3.03
C THR A 184 5.95 10.93 -3.63
N GLY A 185 5.93 9.72 -3.09
CA GLY A 185 5.15 8.60 -3.61
C GLY A 185 5.67 8.10 -4.95
N GLY A 186 4.85 7.28 -5.61
CA GLY A 186 5.21 6.69 -6.89
C GLY A 186 4.28 7.08 -8.03
N HIS A 187 4.74 6.83 -9.25
CA HIS A 187 3.93 6.86 -10.46
C HIS A 187 4.04 5.54 -11.21
N GLN A 188 3.02 5.25 -12.02
CA GLN A 188 3.13 4.24 -13.05
C GLN A 188 3.42 4.92 -14.39
N ALA A 189 4.33 4.35 -15.17
CA ALA A 189 4.58 4.77 -16.53
C ALA A 189 4.07 3.70 -17.49
N MET A 190 3.50 4.14 -18.61
CA MET A 190 3.17 3.22 -19.69
C MET A 190 4.47 2.69 -20.30
N PRO A 191 4.67 1.36 -20.39
CA PRO A 191 5.91 0.82 -20.90
C PRO A 191 5.99 1.02 -22.43
N PRO A 192 7.21 1.15 -23.00
CA PRO A 192 7.39 1.31 -24.45
C PRO A 192 6.78 0.18 -25.29
N GLU A 193 6.71 -1.04 -24.75
CA GLU A 193 6.09 -2.21 -25.42
C GLU A 193 4.59 -2.06 -25.69
N LEU A 194 3.90 -1.15 -24.99
CA LEU A 194 2.48 -0.86 -25.21
C LEU A 194 2.26 0.37 -26.11
N SER A 195 3.30 0.90 -26.74
CA SER A 195 3.22 2.06 -27.66
C SER A 195 2.16 1.86 -28.76
N ASN A 196 2.15 0.69 -29.41
CA ASN A 196 1.18 0.33 -30.45
C ASN A 196 -0.25 0.13 -29.93
N TYR A 197 -0.43 0.02 -28.61
CA TYR A 197 -1.72 -0.24 -27.97
C TYR A 197 -2.18 0.93 -27.09
N ARG A 198 -1.52 2.09 -27.18
CA ARG A 198 -1.71 3.23 -26.27
C ARG A 198 -3.17 3.69 -26.16
N SER A 199 -3.94 3.63 -27.24
CA SER A 199 -5.36 4.01 -27.28
C SER A 199 -6.28 3.11 -26.46
N LYS A 200 -5.81 1.90 -26.11
CA LYS A 200 -6.55 0.93 -25.30
C LYS A 200 -5.79 0.48 -24.05
N ALA A 201 -4.71 1.17 -23.70
CA ALA A 201 -3.86 0.83 -22.57
C ALA A 201 -4.17 1.73 -21.37
N PHE A 202 -4.36 1.11 -20.22
CA PHE A 202 -4.66 1.75 -18.95
C PHE A 202 -3.60 1.39 -17.92
N LEU A 203 -3.40 2.25 -16.94
CA LEU A 203 -2.56 1.98 -15.77
C LEU A 203 -3.43 1.51 -14.62
N SER A 204 -2.95 0.53 -13.84
CA SER A 204 -3.69 0.01 -12.69
C SER A 204 -4.06 1.09 -11.67
N ASP A 205 -3.17 2.04 -11.43
CA ASP A 205 -3.36 3.16 -10.52
C ASP A 205 -4.60 4.00 -10.86
N TYR A 206 -4.86 4.17 -12.16
CA TYR A 206 -6.01 4.90 -12.66
C TYR A 206 -7.28 4.05 -12.60
N VAL A 207 -7.20 2.79 -13.07
CA VAL A 207 -8.36 1.85 -13.10
C VAL A 207 -8.87 1.50 -11.70
N LEU A 208 -7.99 1.50 -10.70
CA LEU A 208 -8.35 1.25 -9.31
C LEU A 208 -8.99 2.45 -8.61
N ARG A 209 -9.24 3.55 -9.32
CA ARG A 209 -9.98 4.74 -8.86
C ARG A 209 -11.24 4.92 -9.69
N GLU A 210 -12.20 5.68 -9.16
CA GLU A 210 -13.54 5.76 -9.75
C GLU A 210 -13.56 6.35 -11.17
N SER A 211 -12.70 7.34 -11.45
CA SER A 211 -12.53 7.93 -12.78
C SER A 211 -12.06 6.90 -13.81
N GLY A 212 -10.95 6.22 -13.54
CA GLY A 212 -10.41 5.23 -14.47
C GLY A 212 -11.27 3.97 -14.59
N ARG A 213 -11.93 3.53 -13.51
CA ARG A 213 -12.94 2.47 -13.58
C ARG A 213 -14.08 2.86 -14.53
N SER A 214 -14.61 4.07 -14.39
CA SER A 214 -15.74 4.56 -15.20
C SER A 214 -15.35 4.69 -16.68
N GLU A 215 -14.16 5.20 -16.96
CA GLU A 215 -13.64 5.29 -18.33
C GLU A 215 -13.46 3.92 -18.96
N LEU A 216 -12.82 2.97 -18.25
CA LEU A 216 -12.68 1.60 -18.71
C LEU A 216 -14.05 0.93 -18.94
N SER A 217 -15.01 1.18 -18.05
CA SER A 217 -16.40 0.71 -18.19
C SER A 217 -17.07 1.26 -19.46
N ALA A 218 -16.85 2.53 -19.79
CA ALA A 218 -17.38 3.14 -21.00
C ALA A 218 -16.75 2.57 -22.29
N VAL A 219 -15.44 2.29 -22.27
CA VAL A 219 -14.74 1.63 -23.38
C VAL A 219 -15.30 0.23 -23.61
N LEU A 220 -15.47 -0.56 -22.54
CA LEU A 220 -16.00 -1.92 -22.63
C LEU A 220 -17.46 -1.96 -23.09
N ALA A 221 -18.29 -1.00 -22.67
CA ALA A 221 -19.71 -0.94 -23.03
C ALA A 221 -19.92 -0.70 -24.54
N LYS A 222 -18.99 0.02 -25.19
CA LYS A 222 -19.04 0.31 -26.63
C LYS A 222 -18.44 -0.80 -27.50
N ALA A 223 -17.69 -1.72 -26.90
CA ALA A 223 -16.96 -2.73 -27.64
C ALA A 223 -17.85 -3.93 -27.98
N LYS A 224 -17.64 -4.48 -29.18
CA LYS A 224 -18.31 -5.72 -29.62
C LYS A 224 -17.95 -6.91 -28.72
N GLU A 225 -16.70 -6.98 -28.28
CA GLU A 225 -16.19 -7.97 -27.35
C GLU A 225 -15.66 -7.29 -26.09
N LYS A 226 -15.83 -7.93 -24.92
CA LYS A 226 -15.43 -7.37 -23.62
C LYS A 226 -14.18 -8.04 -23.09
N LYS A 227 -13.14 -8.13 -23.93
CA LYS A 227 -11.89 -8.81 -23.56
C LYS A 227 -10.93 -7.83 -22.88
N VAL A 228 -10.40 -8.22 -21.73
CA VAL A 228 -9.39 -7.41 -21.01
C VAL A 228 -8.12 -8.21 -20.82
N CYS A 229 -6.98 -7.61 -21.15
CA CYS A 229 -5.66 -8.15 -20.84
C CYS A 229 -5.04 -7.39 -19.67
N ILE A 230 -4.78 -8.06 -18.56
CA ILE A 230 -4.09 -7.52 -17.39
C ILE A 230 -2.64 -8.00 -17.43
N VAL A 231 -1.68 -7.09 -17.28
CA VAL A 231 -0.25 -7.43 -17.25
C VAL A 231 0.30 -7.23 -15.85
N GLY A 232 0.64 -8.33 -15.18
CA GLY A 232 1.13 -8.35 -13.81
C GLY A 232 0.65 -9.58 -13.04
N GLY A 233 1.43 -10.00 -12.04
CA GLY A 233 1.14 -11.19 -11.19
C GLY A 233 1.08 -10.89 -9.70
N SER A 234 1.02 -9.61 -9.31
CA SER A 234 1.05 -9.14 -7.92
C SER A 234 -0.28 -8.51 -7.52
N HIS A 235 -0.37 -8.00 -6.28
CA HIS A 235 -1.59 -7.41 -5.70
C HIS A 235 -2.37 -6.50 -6.65
N SER A 236 -1.75 -5.48 -7.26
CA SER A 236 -2.46 -4.53 -8.14
C SER A 236 -3.16 -5.21 -9.32
N ALA A 237 -2.57 -6.26 -9.91
CA ALA A 237 -3.18 -7.00 -11.01
C ALA A 237 -4.43 -7.77 -10.57
N PHE A 238 -4.38 -8.40 -9.39
CA PHE A 238 -5.52 -9.10 -8.82
C PHE A 238 -6.60 -8.12 -8.32
N SER A 239 -6.22 -6.96 -7.81
CA SER A 239 -7.16 -5.89 -7.46
C SER A 239 -7.91 -5.38 -8.69
N VAL A 240 -7.22 -5.20 -9.83
CA VAL A 240 -7.87 -4.83 -11.11
C VAL A 240 -8.85 -5.92 -11.54
N ALA A 241 -8.42 -7.18 -11.55
CA ALA A 241 -9.30 -8.30 -11.88
C ALA A 241 -10.53 -8.34 -10.95
N TRP A 242 -10.34 -8.14 -9.65
CA TRP A 242 -11.43 -8.09 -8.68
C TRP A 242 -12.40 -6.93 -8.96
N VAL A 243 -11.91 -5.73 -9.29
CA VAL A 243 -12.74 -4.58 -9.69
C VAL A 243 -13.54 -4.90 -10.94
N LEU A 244 -12.92 -5.50 -11.96
CA LEU A 244 -13.60 -5.91 -13.19
C LEU A 244 -14.74 -6.90 -12.92
N LEU A 245 -14.54 -7.83 -11.98
CA LEU A 245 -15.52 -8.87 -11.66
C LEU A 245 -16.67 -8.38 -10.78
N HIS A 246 -16.44 -7.40 -9.90
CA HIS A 246 -17.37 -7.04 -8.83
C HIS A 246 -17.90 -5.60 -8.88
N LYS A 247 -17.21 -4.69 -9.57
CA LYS A 247 -17.52 -3.25 -9.56
C LYS A 247 -17.82 -2.68 -10.95
N MET A 248 -18.00 -3.53 -11.95
CA MET A 248 -18.43 -3.12 -13.28
C MET A 248 -19.95 -3.08 -13.39
N GLN A 249 -20.45 -2.24 -14.30
CA GLN A 249 -21.88 -2.19 -14.62
C GLN A 249 -22.34 -3.52 -15.22
N LYS A 250 -23.64 -3.85 -15.11
CA LYS A 250 -24.18 -5.14 -15.59
C LYS A 250 -23.97 -5.33 -17.08
N GLU A 251 -24.01 -4.25 -17.83
CA GLU A 251 -23.77 -4.20 -19.27
C GLU A 251 -22.34 -4.63 -19.61
N ASN A 252 -21.40 -4.60 -18.65
CA ASN A 252 -20.02 -5.04 -18.79
C ASN A 252 -19.76 -6.43 -18.19
N ALA A 253 -20.80 -7.27 -18.09
CA ALA A 253 -20.63 -8.65 -17.66
C ALA A 253 -19.63 -9.41 -18.54
N PHE A 254 -18.67 -10.07 -17.90
CA PHE A 254 -17.64 -10.89 -18.54
C PHE A 254 -18.11 -12.34 -18.66
N GLY A 255 -17.94 -12.93 -19.84
CA GLY A 255 -18.07 -14.35 -20.08
C GLY A 255 -16.82 -15.15 -19.71
N PRO A 256 -16.86 -16.48 -19.86
CA PRO A 256 -15.70 -17.33 -19.61
C PRO A 256 -14.49 -16.90 -20.42
N LYS A 257 -13.32 -16.79 -19.78
CA LYS A 257 -12.02 -16.46 -20.39
C LYS A 257 -11.90 -15.06 -21.01
N ASP A 258 -12.82 -14.15 -20.75
CA ASP A 258 -12.75 -12.77 -21.27
C ASP A 258 -11.65 -11.94 -20.60
N ILE A 259 -11.25 -12.28 -19.38
CA ILE A 259 -10.16 -11.62 -18.67
C ILE A 259 -8.91 -12.50 -18.77
N THR A 260 -7.85 -11.97 -19.38
CA THR A 260 -6.55 -12.64 -19.52
C THR A 260 -5.54 -11.95 -18.62
N MET A 261 -4.88 -12.68 -17.73
CA MET A 261 -3.78 -12.14 -16.93
C MET A 261 -2.45 -12.74 -17.38
N LEU A 262 -1.51 -11.88 -17.75
CA LEU A 262 -0.14 -12.24 -18.14
C LEU A 262 0.81 -11.93 -17.00
N HIS A 263 1.64 -12.88 -16.57
CA HIS A 263 2.61 -12.67 -15.49
C HIS A 263 3.93 -13.37 -15.76
N ARG A 264 5.06 -12.82 -15.27
CA ARG A 264 6.40 -13.37 -15.55
C ARG A 264 6.85 -14.51 -14.63
N GLY A 265 6.44 -14.45 -13.36
CA GLY A 265 6.91 -15.35 -12.31
C GLY A 265 5.76 -16.12 -11.64
N PRO A 266 6.08 -17.07 -10.75
CA PRO A 266 5.06 -17.75 -9.94
C PRO A 266 4.29 -16.74 -9.08
N ILE A 267 2.98 -16.92 -8.99
CA ILE A 267 2.10 -16.12 -8.13
C ILE A 267 2.18 -16.70 -6.73
N ARG A 268 2.40 -15.84 -5.73
CA ARG A 268 2.62 -16.25 -4.34
C ARG A 268 1.54 -15.70 -3.45
N CYS A 269 1.12 -16.47 -2.47
CA CYS A 269 0.18 -16.02 -1.44
C CYS A 269 0.90 -15.84 -0.10
N TYR A 270 0.43 -14.87 0.67
CA TYR A 270 0.85 -14.68 2.05
C TYR A 270 0.15 -15.69 2.96
N TYR A 271 0.88 -16.13 3.97
CA TYR A 271 0.38 -16.97 5.05
C TYR A 271 0.94 -16.50 6.38
N ALA A 272 0.09 -16.47 7.42
CA ALA A 272 0.55 -16.08 8.75
C ALA A 272 1.45 -17.15 9.37
N THR A 273 1.26 -18.41 8.98
CA THR A 273 2.06 -19.54 9.45
C THR A 273 2.43 -20.50 8.32
N LYS A 274 3.55 -21.21 8.49
CA LYS A 274 3.92 -22.37 7.64
C LYS A 274 2.80 -23.40 7.54
N LYS A 275 2.12 -23.71 8.65
CA LYS A 275 1.01 -24.69 8.69
C LYS A 275 -0.14 -24.31 7.76
N GLU A 276 -0.51 -23.04 7.71
CA GLU A 276 -1.56 -22.55 6.80
C GLU A 276 -1.14 -22.70 5.33
N ALA A 277 0.13 -22.42 5.02
CA ALA A 277 0.66 -22.56 3.67
C ALA A 277 0.67 -24.02 3.21
N GLU A 278 1.11 -24.94 4.07
CA GLU A 278 1.11 -26.38 3.78
C GLU A 278 -0.31 -26.94 3.62
N ALA A 279 -1.28 -26.45 4.40
CA ALA A 279 -2.69 -26.81 4.25
C ALA A 279 -3.28 -26.40 2.88
N ASP A 280 -2.74 -25.32 2.29
CA ASP A 280 -3.05 -24.87 0.92
C ASP A 280 -2.20 -25.56 -0.16
N GLY A 281 -1.39 -26.56 0.21
CA GLY A 281 -0.52 -27.30 -0.71
C GLY A 281 0.73 -26.53 -1.14
N VAL A 282 1.09 -25.45 -0.45
CA VAL A 282 2.29 -24.67 -0.73
C VAL A 282 3.48 -25.36 -0.06
N VAL A 283 4.52 -25.63 -0.85
CA VAL A 283 5.81 -26.10 -0.32
C VAL A 283 6.53 -24.92 0.33
N VAL A 284 6.72 -24.99 1.65
CA VAL A 284 7.37 -23.93 2.43
C VAL A 284 8.83 -24.29 2.68
N GLU A 285 9.71 -23.66 1.90
CA GLU A 285 11.16 -23.77 2.11
C GLU A 285 11.63 -22.91 3.30
N LYS A 286 11.03 -21.72 3.47
CA LYS A 286 11.42 -20.74 4.49
C LYS A 286 10.22 -19.96 5.00
N THR A 287 10.37 -19.44 6.22
CA THR A 287 9.48 -18.47 6.85
C THR A 287 10.28 -17.25 7.27
N ASP A 288 9.63 -16.11 7.48
CA ASP A 288 10.24 -15.00 8.20
C ASP A 288 10.46 -15.32 9.69
N LYS A 289 11.06 -14.37 10.42
CA LYS A 289 11.32 -14.49 11.86
C LYS A 289 10.05 -14.69 12.70
N CYS A 290 8.90 -14.25 12.19
CA CYS A 290 7.59 -14.40 12.83
C CYS A 290 6.87 -15.71 12.45
N GLY A 291 7.46 -16.51 11.55
CA GLY A 291 6.88 -17.77 11.06
C GLY A 291 5.91 -17.59 9.89
N SER A 292 5.77 -16.37 9.36
CA SER A 292 4.95 -16.07 8.19
C SER A 292 5.67 -16.43 6.88
N VAL A 293 4.89 -16.62 5.81
CA VAL A 293 5.38 -17.00 4.49
C VAL A 293 5.00 -15.94 3.47
N ASN A 294 5.95 -15.51 2.64
CA ASN A 294 5.80 -14.48 1.62
C ASN A 294 5.29 -13.14 2.19
N THR A 295 5.84 -12.67 3.32
CA THR A 295 5.31 -11.52 4.06
C THR A 295 5.17 -10.25 3.20
N PHE A 296 6.15 -9.96 2.35
CA PHE A 296 6.14 -8.74 1.51
C PHE A 296 5.79 -8.99 0.03
N THR A 297 5.77 -10.25 -0.42
CA THR A 297 5.54 -10.59 -1.83
C THR A 297 4.22 -11.31 -2.08
N GLY A 298 3.54 -11.79 -1.04
CA GLY A 298 2.36 -12.63 -1.15
C GLY A 298 1.06 -11.86 -1.33
N LEU A 299 0.17 -12.38 -2.17
CA LEU A 299 -1.23 -11.99 -2.24
C LEU A 299 -1.93 -12.21 -0.88
N ARG A 300 -2.83 -11.30 -0.52
CA ARG A 300 -3.59 -11.27 0.74
C ARG A 300 -5.06 -11.05 0.42
N GLU A 301 -5.93 -11.40 1.36
CA GLU A 301 -7.37 -11.10 1.33
C GLU A 301 -8.03 -11.39 -0.04
N ASP A 302 -8.73 -10.41 -0.61
CA ASP A 302 -9.47 -10.53 -1.87
C ASP A 302 -8.60 -11.04 -3.02
N ALA A 303 -7.34 -10.60 -3.10
CA ALA A 303 -6.42 -11.04 -4.16
C ALA A 303 -6.05 -12.52 -4.00
N LYS A 304 -5.80 -12.97 -2.77
CA LYS A 304 -5.53 -14.38 -2.47
C LYS A 304 -6.76 -15.24 -2.73
N ALA A 305 -7.92 -14.80 -2.26
CA ALA A 305 -9.19 -15.51 -2.47
C ALA A 305 -9.52 -15.65 -3.97
N LEU A 306 -9.32 -14.58 -4.75
CA LEU A 306 -9.51 -14.60 -6.20
C LEU A 306 -8.53 -15.54 -6.89
N TYR A 307 -7.25 -15.51 -6.52
CA TYR A 307 -6.26 -16.45 -7.05
C TYR A 307 -6.66 -17.92 -6.81
N HIS A 308 -7.11 -18.26 -5.60
CA HIS A 308 -7.59 -19.61 -5.29
C HIS A 308 -8.88 -19.96 -6.05
N ALA A 309 -9.79 -19.00 -6.27
CA ALA A 309 -10.99 -19.24 -7.06
C ALA A 309 -10.66 -19.55 -8.53
N ILE A 310 -9.70 -18.81 -9.12
CA ILE A 310 -9.25 -19.01 -10.50
C ILE A 310 -8.57 -20.37 -10.65
N THR A 311 -7.62 -20.69 -9.78
CA THR A 311 -6.86 -21.96 -9.83
C THR A 311 -7.72 -23.18 -9.54
N ALA A 312 -8.76 -23.05 -8.71
CA ALA A 312 -9.76 -24.10 -8.48
C ALA A 312 -10.82 -24.19 -9.61
N GLY A 313 -10.79 -23.31 -10.62
CA GLY A 313 -11.78 -23.27 -11.70
C GLY A 313 -13.16 -22.72 -11.29
N ARG A 314 -13.28 -22.12 -10.10
CA ARG A 314 -14.51 -21.50 -9.59
C ARG A 314 -14.75 -20.10 -10.16
N GLU A 315 -13.71 -19.47 -10.69
CA GLU A 315 -13.81 -18.20 -11.43
C GLU A 315 -13.36 -18.40 -12.89
N PRO A 316 -14.26 -18.85 -13.79
CA PRO A 316 -13.90 -19.21 -15.16
C PRO A 316 -13.74 -18.01 -16.10
N ARG A 317 -14.12 -16.80 -15.67
CA ARG A 317 -14.01 -15.57 -16.47
C ARG A 317 -12.57 -15.10 -16.63
N VAL A 318 -11.69 -15.51 -15.70
CA VAL A 318 -10.27 -15.15 -15.68
C VAL A 318 -9.40 -16.35 -16.05
N ARG A 319 -8.38 -16.12 -16.88
CA ARG A 319 -7.33 -17.09 -17.20
C ARG A 319 -5.94 -16.51 -16.93
N LEU A 320 -5.04 -17.32 -16.40
CA LEU A 320 -3.66 -16.93 -16.06
C LEU A 320 -2.69 -17.54 -17.07
N PHE A 321 -1.75 -16.73 -17.57
CA PHE A 321 -0.63 -17.20 -18.37
C PHE A 321 0.69 -16.73 -17.77
N GLN A 322 1.54 -17.70 -17.41
CA GLN A 322 2.91 -17.43 -17.02
C GLN A 322 3.80 -17.34 -18.28
N LEU A 323 4.40 -16.19 -18.50
CA LEU A 323 5.28 -15.91 -19.63
C LEU A 323 6.75 -15.96 -19.16
N LYS A 324 7.45 -17.05 -19.52
CA LYS A 324 8.87 -17.23 -19.17
C LYS A 324 9.83 -16.42 -20.05
N LYS A 325 9.41 -16.06 -21.26
CA LYS A 325 10.14 -15.23 -22.23
C LYS A 325 9.18 -14.21 -22.81
N GLN A 326 9.63 -12.97 -22.96
CA GLN A 326 8.89 -11.89 -23.60
C GLN A 326 9.81 -11.12 -24.56
N PRO A 327 9.27 -10.58 -25.67
CA PRO A 327 7.90 -10.76 -26.17
C PRO A 327 7.63 -12.21 -26.64
N CYS A 328 6.37 -12.65 -26.63
CA CYS A 328 5.99 -13.97 -27.15
C CYS A 328 4.61 -13.96 -27.81
N ALA A 329 4.33 -14.96 -28.67
CA ALA A 329 3.09 -15.02 -29.44
C ALA A 329 1.81 -14.95 -28.58
N VAL A 330 1.82 -15.56 -27.40
CA VAL A 330 0.69 -15.51 -26.45
C VAL A 330 0.43 -14.07 -25.98
N GLN A 331 1.49 -13.32 -25.70
CA GLN A 331 1.39 -11.91 -25.30
C GLN A 331 0.84 -11.05 -26.43
N THR A 332 1.42 -11.17 -27.64
CA THR A 332 0.97 -10.44 -28.83
C THR A 332 -0.50 -10.72 -29.11
N HIS A 333 -0.91 -11.99 -29.11
CA HIS A 333 -2.30 -12.37 -29.34
C HIS A 333 -3.24 -11.83 -28.25
N ALA A 334 -2.83 -11.89 -26.97
CA ALA A 334 -3.62 -11.33 -25.88
C ALA A 334 -3.78 -9.81 -26.00
N TYR A 335 -2.73 -9.09 -26.40
CA TYR A 335 -2.78 -7.64 -26.62
C TYR A 335 -3.66 -7.27 -27.81
N GLU A 336 -3.53 -7.99 -28.93
CA GLU A 336 -4.33 -7.76 -30.14
C GLU A 336 -5.82 -8.01 -29.89
N ALA A 337 -6.16 -9.16 -29.28
CA ALA A 337 -7.54 -9.56 -29.03
C ALA A 337 -8.23 -8.77 -27.90
N ALA A 338 -7.47 -8.08 -27.05
CA ALA A 338 -8.03 -7.31 -25.94
C ALA A 338 -8.66 -6.00 -26.42
N THR A 339 -9.84 -5.70 -25.89
CA THR A 339 -10.50 -4.40 -25.97
C THR A 339 -9.77 -3.38 -25.11
N ALA A 340 -9.26 -3.79 -23.96
CA ALA A 340 -8.46 -2.96 -23.07
C ALA A 340 -7.30 -3.76 -22.47
N ILE A 341 -6.15 -3.09 -22.31
CA ILE A 341 -4.96 -3.62 -21.66
C ILE A 341 -4.74 -2.84 -20.37
N VAL A 342 -4.56 -3.49 -19.23
CA VAL A 342 -4.26 -2.84 -17.95
C VAL A 342 -2.87 -3.22 -17.45
N TRP A 343 -1.96 -2.26 -17.41
CA TRP A 343 -0.59 -2.42 -16.95
C TRP A 343 -0.49 -2.31 -15.43
N CYS A 344 -0.02 -3.38 -14.79
CA CYS A 344 0.03 -3.56 -13.33
C CYS A 344 1.44 -3.92 -12.83
N CYS A 345 2.49 -3.44 -13.48
CA CYS A 345 3.88 -3.85 -13.19
C CYS A 345 4.61 -2.99 -12.16
N GLY A 346 3.88 -2.39 -11.21
CA GLY A 346 4.45 -1.63 -10.09
C GLY A 346 4.60 -0.13 -10.37
N TYR A 347 5.36 0.53 -9.49
CA TYR A 347 5.54 1.98 -9.44
C TYR A 347 7.03 2.36 -9.47
N GLY A 348 7.33 3.44 -10.17
CA GLY A 348 8.58 4.19 -10.05
C GLY A 348 8.45 5.35 -9.08
N THR A 349 9.56 5.99 -8.72
CA THR A 349 9.54 7.14 -7.82
C THR A 349 9.06 8.40 -8.54
N ASN A 350 8.21 9.21 -7.90
CA ASN A 350 8.03 10.59 -8.33
C ASN A 350 9.30 11.38 -8.01
N THR A 351 10.15 11.59 -9.01
CA THR A 351 11.43 12.26 -8.82
C THR A 351 11.35 13.74 -9.14
N ILE A 352 12.07 14.53 -8.35
CA ILE A 352 12.45 15.90 -8.67
C ILE A 352 13.96 15.90 -8.99
N PRO A 353 14.46 16.82 -9.82
CA PRO A 353 15.89 16.99 -10.04
C PRO A 353 16.63 17.15 -8.70
N VAL A 354 17.72 16.39 -8.55
CA VAL A 354 18.62 16.47 -7.41
C VAL A 354 20.01 16.78 -7.92
N THR A 355 20.59 17.89 -7.48
CA THR A 355 21.93 18.31 -7.91
C THR A 355 22.89 18.46 -6.72
N ALA A 356 24.18 18.35 -6.99
CA ALA A 356 25.25 18.73 -6.08
C ALA A 356 26.39 19.35 -6.89
N ASN A 357 26.99 20.42 -6.38
CA ASN A 357 28.08 21.13 -7.07
C ASN A 357 27.72 21.54 -8.52
N GLY A 358 26.45 21.89 -8.75
CA GLY A 358 25.94 22.30 -10.06
C GLY A 358 25.65 21.15 -11.05
N ALA A 359 25.88 19.89 -10.68
CA ALA A 359 25.61 18.73 -11.54
C ALA A 359 24.47 17.85 -11.00
N GLU A 360 23.68 17.25 -11.88
CA GLU A 360 22.65 16.28 -11.50
C GLU A 360 23.27 15.00 -10.92
N LEU A 361 22.72 14.53 -9.80
CA LEU A 361 23.17 13.31 -9.17
C LEU A 361 22.57 12.09 -9.87
N PRO A 362 23.39 11.13 -10.33
CA PRO A 362 22.89 9.92 -10.98
C PRO A 362 22.35 8.94 -9.93
N LEU A 363 21.11 9.14 -9.50
CA LEU A 363 20.49 8.31 -8.46
C LEU A 363 20.25 6.88 -8.96
N ARG A 364 20.59 5.89 -8.13
CA ARG A 364 20.43 4.46 -8.41
C ARG A 364 18.96 4.08 -8.45
N ARG A 365 18.58 3.40 -9.53
CA ARG A 365 17.23 2.91 -9.76
C ARG A 365 17.25 1.41 -9.92
N ASN A 366 16.24 0.75 -9.37
CA ASN A 366 16.05 -0.66 -9.58
C ASN A 366 15.46 -0.90 -10.99
N GLY A 367 16.13 -1.76 -11.75
CA GLY A 367 16.07 -1.84 -13.21
C GLY A 367 14.71 -2.14 -13.86
N ASN A 368 13.69 -2.59 -13.13
CA ASN A 368 12.39 -2.97 -13.73
C ASN A 368 11.23 -2.02 -13.42
N GLY A 369 11.40 -1.04 -12.52
CA GLY A 369 10.29 -0.21 -12.05
C GLY A 369 10.61 1.27 -11.91
N GLY A 370 11.87 1.68 -12.05
CA GLY A 370 12.25 3.09 -11.91
C GLY A 370 12.20 3.63 -10.48
N ALA A 371 11.91 2.78 -9.49
CA ALA A 371 11.99 3.10 -8.08
C ALA A 371 13.45 3.30 -7.65
N LEU A 372 13.70 4.34 -6.87
CA LEU A 372 15.01 4.65 -6.32
C LEU A 372 15.41 3.62 -5.26
N GLU A 373 16.69 3.28 -5.23
CA GLU A 373 17.28 2.37 -4.24
C GLU A 373 17.75 3.14 -3.01
N LEU A 374 17.56 2.49 -1.85
CA LEU A 374 17.97 3.01 -0.55
C LEU A 374 18.99 2.06 0.08
N ASP A 375 19.93 2.63 0.83
CA ASP A 375 20.75 1.83 1.73
C ASP A 375 19.95 1.36 2.96
N LEU A 376 20.58 0.57 3.84
CA LEU A 376 19.93 0.06 5.05
C LEU A 376 19.58 1.15 6.09
N LYS A 377 20.15 2.35 5.94
CA LYS A 377 19.88 3.52 6.77
C LYS A 377 18.80 4.43 6.18
N GLY A 378 18.27 4.10 5.00
CA GLY A 378 17.23 4.86 4.31
C GLY A 378 17.75 6.02 3.45
N HIS A 379 19.06 6.11 3.24
CA HIS A 379 19.64 7.11 2.34
C HIS A 379 19.49 6.69 0.88
N LEU A 380 19.28 7.66 0.00
CA LEU A 380 19.33 7.42 -1.43
C LEU A 380 20.76 7.06 -1.83
N MET A 381 20.87 6.18 -2.84
CA MET A 381 22.15 5.74 -3.38
C MET A 381 22.42 6.35 -4.75
N LEU A 382 23.68 6.67 -5.03
CA LEU A 382 24.19 6.97 -6.36
C LEU A 382 24.31 5.69 -7.18
N SER A 383 24.32 5.81 -8.51
CA SER A 383 24.51 4.70 -9.46
C SER A 383 25.82 3.93 -9.21
N THR A 384 26.82 4.58 -8.63
CA THR A 384 28.08 3.99 -8.15
C THR A 384 27.92 3.06 -6.96
N GLY A 385 26.78 3.12 -6.25
CA GLY A 385 26.51 2.38 -5.01
C GLY A 385 26.81 3.15 -3.73
N GLU A 386 27.28 4.39 -3.82
CA GLU A 386 27.54 5.26 -2.67
C GLU A 386 26.24 5.85 -2.10
N SER A 387 26.12 5.93 -0.77
CA SER A 387 24.98 6.55 -0.08
C SER A 387 25.10 8.07 -0.01
N ILE A 388 23.97 8.78 -0.02
CA ILE A 388 23.89 10.25 0.11
C ILE A 388 23.30 10.60 1.49
N PRO A 389 24.11 10.89 2.52
CA PRO A 389 23.62 10.98 3.90
C PRO A 389 22.58 12.08 4.16
N TRP A 390 22.61 13.16 3.38
CA TRP A 390 21.66 14.28 3.51
C TRP A 390 20.33 14.05 2.77
N LEU A 391 20.22 12.97 2.00
CA LEU A 391 19.05 12.68 1.16
C LEU A 391 18.43 11.32 1.50
N LEU A 392 17.25 11.35 2.10
CA LEU A 392 16.51 10.19 2.58
C LEU A 392 15.30 9.90 1.69
N GLY A 393 14.82 8.66 1.69
CA GLY A 393 13.63 8.25 0.93
C GLY A 393 12.68 7.36 1.72
N ILE A 394 11.38 7.54 1.53
CA ILE A 394 10.34 6.73 2.18
C ILE A 394 9.06 6.67 1.33
N GLY A 395 8.32 5.56 1.42
CA GLY A 395 7.02 5.42 0.77
C GLY A 395 7.08 4.64 -0.55
N VAL A 396 5.91 4.54 -1.20
CA VAL A 396 5.79 3.92 -2.53
C VAL A 396 6.79 4.56 -3.49
N GLY A 397 7.48 3.75 -4.27
CA GLY A 397 8.50 4.22 -5.21
C GLY A 397 9.90 4.32 -4.59
N PHE A 398 10.07 4.14 -3.29
CA PHE A 398 11.39 4.05 -2.66
C PHE A 398 11.64 2.61 -2.21
N SER A 399 12.73 2.01 -2.68
CA SER A 399 13.00 0.57 -2.52
C SER A 399 13.58 0.27 -1.14
N LEU A 400 12.79 0.51 -0.08
CA LEU A 400 13.18 0.10 1.26
C LEU A 400 13.23 -1.43 1.30
N ARG A 401 14.44 -1.97 1.42
CA ARG A 401 14.67 -3.41 1.46
C ARG A 401 14.03 -3.98 2.72
N ALA A 402 13.38 -5.14 2.64
CA ALA A 402 12.86 -5.84 3.81
C ALA A 402 14.02 -6.19 4.76
N ALA A 403 13.80 -6.04 6.07
CA ALA A 403 14.82 -6.31 7.09
C ALA A 403 15.23 -7.78 7.09
N PHE A 404 14.28 -8.64 6.67
CA PHE A 404 14.45 -10.07 6.55
C PHE A 404 14.02 -10.48 5.15
N ASP A 405 14.98 -11.03 4.41
CA ASP A 405 14.80 -11.47 3.04
C ASP A 405 14.57 -12.99 3.02
N GLU A 406 13.31 -13.40 2.99
CA GLU A 406 12.93 -14.82 2.83
C GLU A 406 13.48 -15.40 1.51
N MET A 407 13.67 -14.57 0.48
CA MET A 407 13.85 -14.98 -0.90
C MET A 407 15.30 -14.92 -1.42
N ARG A 408 16.27 -14.50 -0.59
CA ARG A 408 17.67 -14.23 -1.01
C ARG A 408 17.76 -13.26 -2.20
N SER A 409 16.71 -12.48 -2.43
CA SER A 409 16.57 -11.51 -3.51
C SER A 409 15.99 -10.24 -2.90
N GLU A 410 16.46 -9.06 -3.29
CA GLU A 410 16.02 -7.76 -2.77
C GLU A 410 14.48 -7.60 -2.72
N THR A 411 13.89 -8.05 -1.62
CA THR A 411 12.46 -7.98 -1.38
C THR A 411 12.16 -6.61 -0.82
N ARG A 412 11.28 -5.86 -1.46
CA ARG A 412 10.88 -4.54 -0.98
C ARG A 412 9.80 -4.66 0.07
N ALA A 413 9.95 -3.93 1.17
CA ALA A 413 8.91 -3.78 2.17
C ALA A 413 8.13 -2.50 1.84
N ASP A 414 6.85 -2.67 1.50
CA ASP A 414 5.99 -1.56 1.08
C ASP A 414 4.64 -1.63 1.80
N GLY A 415 4.21 -0.50 2.37
CA GLY A 415 2.95 -0.40 3.11
C GLY A 415 2.98 0.65 4.22
N VAL A 416 1.80 1.18 4.56
CA VAL A 416 1.63 2.28 5.54
C VAL A 416 2.29 1.96 6.89
N THR A 417 2.12 0.73 7.38
CA THR A 417 2.72 0.29 8.65
C THR A 417 4.25 0.25 8.58
N VAL A 418 4.83 -0.06 7.42
CA VAL A 418 6.28 -0.04 7.19
C VAL A 418 6.80 1.39 7.22
N TYR A 419 6.07 2.34 6.62
CA TYR A 419 6.48 3.74 6.61
C TYR A 419 6.41 4.35 8.01
N HIS A 420 5.29 4.17 8.73
CA HIS A 420 5.11 4.71 10.08
C HIS A 420 6.05 4.10 11.12
N ARG A 421 6.54 2.87 10.88
CA ARG A 421 7.50 2.20 11.76
C ARG A 421 8.91 2.33 11.22
N ARG A 422 9.34 1.38 10.39
CA ARG A 422 10.74 1.27 9.98
C ARG A 422 11.21 2.52 9.26
N GLY A 423 10.51 2.93 8.21
CA GLY A 423 10.95 4.07 7.38
C GLY A 423 11.12 5.33 8.22
N ALA A 424 10.11 5.69 9.02
CA ALA A 424 10.16 6.83 9.92
C ALA A 424 11.26 6.70 10.99
N THR A 425 11.49 5.51 11.54
CA THR A 425 12.56 5.27 12.52
C THR A 425 13.95 5.51 11.90
N LEU A 426 14.16 5.10 10.65
CA LEU A 426 15.42 5.37 9.93
C LEU A 426 15.64 6.87 9.70
N VAL A 427 14.59 7.60 9.33
CA VAL A 427 14.65 9.07 9.20
C VAL A 427 15.01 9.73 10.53
N LEU A 428 14.34 9.35 11.62
CA LEU A 428 14.63 9.91 12.94
C LEU A 428 16.05 9.56 13.40
N ALA A 429 16.53 8.35 13.13
CA ALA A 429 17.91 7.95 13.46
C ALA A 429 18.95 8.75 12.66
N ALA A 430 18.65 9.14 11.41
CA ALA A 430 19.52 10.03 10.64
C ALA A 430 19.59 11.45 11.22
N ILE A 431 18.56 11.88 11.97
CA ILE A 431 18.48 13.22 12.58
C ILE A 431 19.08 13.23 13.98
N PHE A 432 18.68 12.27 14.82
CA PHE A 432 19.02 12.25 16.23
C PHE A 432 20.19 11.32 16.56
N GLY A 433 20.40 10.27 15.77
CA GLY A 433 21.41 9.25 16.03
C GLY A 433 20.82 7.91 16.47
N THR A 434 21.68 7.02 16.95
CA THR A 434 21.33 5.62 17.25
C THR A 434 20.42 5.43 18.46
N GLN A 435 20.27 6.45 19.32
CA GLN A 435 19.37 6.38 20.49
C GLN A 435 17.91 6.14 20.09
N ILE A 436 17.54 6.45 18.84
CA ILE A 436 16.22 6.15 18.26
C ILE A 436 15.94 4.64 18.21
N TYR A 437 16.98 3.80 18.22
CA TYR A 437 16.86 2.34 18.24
C TYR A 437 16.78 1.76 19.66
N GLY A 438 16.87 2.59 20.69
CA GLY A 438 16.87 2.16 22.09
C GLY A 438 18.28 1.83 22.59
N THR A 439 18.37 1.35 23.83
CA THR A 439 19.65 1.05 24.46
C THR A 439 20.39 -0.08 23.74
N ASP A 440 21.71 0.07 23.59
CA ASP A 440 22.62 -0.91 22.98
C ASP A 440 22.29 -1.34 21.53
N CYS A 441 21.48 -0.55 20.81
CA CYS A 441 21.13 -0.82 19.42
C CYS A 441 21.70 0.27 18.51
N THR A 442 22.38 -0.15 17.43
CA THR A 442 22.94 0.74 16.41
C THR A 442 22.20 0.66 15.07
N THR A 443 21.31 -0.33 14.92
CA THR A 443 20.49 -0.54 13.73
C THR A 443 19.06 -0.88 14.08
N PHE A 444 18.15 -0.67 13.13
CA PHE A 444 16.75 -1.06 13.25
C PHE A 444 16.60 -2.58 13.43
N GLU A 445 17.41 -3.38 12.74
CA GLU A 445 17.41 -4.83 12.83
C GLU A 445 17.76 -5.32 14.24
N GLN A 446 18.76 -4.70 14.88
CA GLN A 446 19.14 -4.99 16.27
C GLN A 446 18.01 -4.65 17.25
N MET A 447 17.35 -3.49 17.07
CA MET A 447 16.18 -3.10 17.87
C MET A 447 15.06 -4.15 17.75
N VAL A 448 14.71 -4.57 16.53
CA VAL A 448 13.68 -5.59 16.30
C VAL A 448 14.07 -6.91 16.94
N GLU A 449 15.33 -7.34 16.80
CA GLU A 449 15.82 -8.59 17.38
C GLU A 449 15.78 -8.58 18.91
N LYS A 450 16.18 -7.47 19.53
CA LYS A 450 16.09 -7.27 20.99
C LYS A 450 14.63 -7.38 21.47
N CYS A 451 13.71 -6.70 20.78
CA CYS A 451 12.29 -6.74 21.12
C CYS A 451 11.69 -8.15 20.98
N GLU A 452 12.03 -8.87 19.92
CA GLU A 452 11.55 -10.25 19.71
C GLU A 452 12.14 -11.24 20.72
N ARG A 453 13.41 -11.07 21.10
CA ARG A 453 14.04 -11.87 22.15
C ARG A 453 13.33 -11.69 23.48
N ARG A 454 13.08 -10.45 23.90
CA ARG A 454 12.35 -10.13 25.12
C ARG A 454 10.95 -10.75 25.13
N ARG A 455 10.20 -10.64 24.03
CA ARG A 455 8.87 -11.28 23.90
C ARG A 455 8.90 -12.80 24.04
N LYS A 456 9.96 -13.46 23.56
CA LYS A 456 10.12 -14.92 23.70
C LYS A 456 10.45 -15.29 25.15
N GLU A 457 11.34 -14.54 25.79
CA GLU A 457 11.71 -14.71 27.20
C GLU A 457 10.48 -14.54 28.12
N GLU A 458 9.64 -13.53 27.87
CA GLU A 458 8.40 -13.28 28.64
C GLU A 458 7.31 -14.35 28.41
N ARG A 459 7.29 -15.01 27.25
CA ARG A 459 6.31 -16.07 26.93
C ARG A 459 6.71 -17.46 27.45
N ALA A 460 8.00 -17.69 27.67
CA ALA A 460 8.51 -19.00 28.11
C ALA A 460 7.92 -19.49 29.46
N PRO A 461 7.73 -18.65 30.50
CA PRO A 461 7.14 -19.09 31.77
C PRO A 461 5.68 -19.52 31.63
N ILE A 462 4.91 -18.85 30.75
CA ILE A 462 3.49 -19.13 30.54
C ILE A 462 3.32 -20.50 29.87
N GLN A 463 4.14 -20.85 28.89
CA GLN A 463 4.10 -22.17 28.25
C GLN A 463 4.58 -23.31 29.18
N ALA A 464 5.54 -23.05 30.07
CA ALA A 464 5.97 -24.02 31.07
C ALA A 464 4.88 -24.32 32.13
N ALA A 465 4.11 -23.31 32.54
CA ALA A 465 2.98 -23.47 33.46
C ALA A 465 1.80 -24.24 32.84
N PHE A 466 1.54 -24.08 31.53
CA PHE A 466 0.52 -24.87 30.84
C PHE A 466 0.93 -26.32 30.56
N SER A 467 2.23 -26.60 30.49
CA SER A 467 2.75 -27.96 30.25
C SER A 467 2.80 -28.79 31.54
N SER A 468 3.12 -28.17 32.68
CA SER A 468 3.15 -28.82 34.00
C SER A 468 1.75 -29.17 34.56
N ASN A 469 0.70 -28.45 34.16
CA ASN A 469 -0.69 -28.79 34.51
C ASN A 469 -1.29 -29.95 33.69
N LYS A 470 -0.56 -30.47 32.69
CA LYS A 470 -1.01 -31.63 31.90
C LYS A 470 -0.49 -32.97 32.43
N GLU A 471 0.45 -32.96 33.37
CA GLU A 471 1.03 -34.17 33.97
C GLU A 471 0.47 -34.52 35.35
N SER A 472 -0.31 -33.63 35.99
CA SER A 472 -0.87 -33.85 37.33
C SER A 472 -2.22 -34.60 37.37
N SER A 473 -2.75 -35.11 36.25
CA SER A 473 -4.00 -35.90 36.22
C SER A 473 -3.83 -37.43 36.23
N LYS A 474 -2.62 -37.95 36.47
CA LYS A 474 -2.43 -39.37 36.79
C LYS A 474 -2.51 -39.58 38.30
N GLY A 475 -3.72 -39.82 38.79
CA GLY A 475 -3.95 -40.24 40.17
C GLY A 475 -3.30 -41.59 40.49
N PRO A 476 -2.93 -41.84 41.76
CA PRO A 476 -2.39 -43.13 42.17
C PRO A 476 -3.51 -44.15 42.30
N ALA A 477 -3.28 -45.32 41.73
CA ALA A 477 -4.11 -46.50 41.93
C ALA A 477 -3.99 -46.99 43.38
N SER A 478 -5.10 -47.05 44.11
CA SER A 478 -5.20 -47.86 45.33
C SER A 478 -6.33 -48.87 45.19
N THR A 479 -5.91 -50.13 45.12
CA THR A 479 -6.68 -51.35 45.29
C THR A 479 -7.35 -51.43 46.66
N THR A 480 -8.67 -51.73 46.71
CA THR A 480 -9.25 -52.71 47.66
C THR A 480 -10.73 -52.99 47.37
N ARG A 481 -11.00 -54.28 47.11
CA ARG A 481 -12.15 -55.12 47.48
C ARG A 481 -13.59 -54.57 47.49
N GLU A 482 -14.38 -55.15 46.58
CA GLU A 482 -15.84 -55.44 46.65
C GLU A 482 -16.28 -56.15 47.97
N PRO A 483 -17.60 -56.27 48.32
CA PRO A 483 -18.74 -56.43 47.38
C PRO A 483 -20.12 -55.81 47.72
N SER A 484 -20.94 -55.79 46.66
CA SER A 484 -22.41 -55.98 46.60
C SER A 484 -23.33 -54.85 47.10
N ILE A 485 -24.24 -54.39 46.22
CA ILE A 485 -25.68 -54.72 46.27
C ILE A 485 -26.39 -54.18 45.02
N VAL A 486 -27.29 -55.03 44.53
CA VAL A 486 -28.16 -54.96 43.36
C VAL A 486 -29.27 -53.91 43.48
N LYS A 487 -29.58 -53.19 42.38
CA LYS A 487 -30.95 -52.89 41.85
C LYS A 487 -30.83 -52.05 40.57
N ARG A 488 -31.04 -52.61 39.37
CA ARG A 488 -32.31 -52.82 38.62
C ARG A 488 -33.12 -51.55 38.30
N LEU A 489 -33.23 -51.32 36.97
CA LEU A 489 -34.42 -50.88 36.20
C LEU A 489 -34.92 -49.44 36.44
N SER A 490 -35.47 -48.69 35.48
CA SER A 490 -35.79 -48.90 34.08
C SER A 490 -36.28 -47.56 33.50
N SER A 491 -36.16 -47.43 32.18
CA SER A 491 -36.94 -46.61 31.25
C SER A 491 -38.34 -46.14 31.68
N ALA A 492 -38.70 -44.91 31.28
CA ALA A 492 -40.07 -44.58 30.83
C ALA A 492 -40.06 -43.45 29.79
N LYS A 493 -40.73 -43.71 28.66
CA LYS A 493 -41.23 -42.76 27.65
C LYS A 493 -42.55 -42.15 28.13
N LEU A 494 -42.89 -40.94 27.66
CA LEU A 494 -44.12 -40.53 26.93
C LEU A 494 -44.24 -38.98 26.99
N THR A 495 -44.16 -38.29 25.84
CA THR A 495 -45.24 -37.59 25.10
C THR A 495 -45.70 -36.27 25.70
N ASP A 496 -45.52 -35.16 24.98
CA ASP A 496 -46.62 -34.46 24.28
C ASP A 496 -46.11 -33.18 23.59
N GLU A 497 -46.53 -32.99 22.34
CA GLU A 497 -46.50 -31.69 21.64
C GLU A 497 -47.59 -30.77 22.18
N PRO A 498 -47.42 -29.44 22.02
CA PRO A 498 -48.36 -28.77 21.13
C PRO A 498 -47.71 -27.78 20.15
N SER A 499 -48.45 -27.57 19.06
CA SER A 499 -48.18 -26.84 17.84
C SER A 499 -48.50 -25.33 17.90
N TYR A 500 -48.15 -24.63 16.80
CA TYR A 500 -48.42 -23.23 16.34
C TYR A 500 -47.27 -22.20 16.48
N PRO A 501 -47.19 -21.15 15.61
CA PRO A 501 -47.21 -21.11 14.13
C PRO A 501 -45.96 -20.40 13.53
N PRO A 502 -45.76 -20.38 12.20
CA PRO A 502 -44.56 -19.79 11.58
C PRO A 502 -44.60 -18.26 11.53
N ALA A 503 -43.50 -17.62 11.93
CA ALA A 503 -43.31 -16.18 11.82
C ALA A 503 -43.11 -15.74 10.35
N SER A 504 -43.89 -14.73 9.98
CA SER A 504 -43.99 -14.11 8.66
C SER A 504 -42.79 -13.23 8.28
N THR A 505 -42.50 -13.27 6.99
CA THR A 505 -41.62 -12.40 6.19
C THR A 505 -41.84 -10.90 6.44
N PRO A 506 -40.79 -10.05 6.51
CA PRO A 506 -40.99 -8.61 6.51
C PRO A 506 -41.21 -8.08 5.08
N THR A 507 -42.44 -7.64 4.86
CA THR A 507 -42.90 -6.94 3.65
C THR A 507 -42.25 -5.57 3.53
N ARG A 508 -41.75 -5.31 2.32
CA ARG A 508 -41.14 -4.08 1.83
C ARG A 508 -42.17 -2.94 1.83
N ILE A 509 -42.08 -2.02 2.79
CA ILE A 509 -42.88 -0.77 2.78
C ILE A 509 -42.29 0.17 1.71
N ARG A 510 -43.13 0.45 0.71
CA ARG A 510 -42.90 1.35 -0.41
C ARG A 510 -43.37 2.74 0.01
N LEU A 511 -42.45 3.63 0.38
CA LEU A 511 -42.78 5.05 0.59
C LEU A 511 -43.00 5.71 -0.78
N LYS A 512 -44.21 6.24 -0.99
CA LYS A 512 -44.56 7.12 -2.11
C LYS A 512 -43.92 8.51 -1.90
N PRO A 513 -43.55 9.22 -2.98
CA PRO A 513 -43.01 10.57 -2.91
C PRO A 513 -44.12 11.60 -2.67
N PRO A 514 -43.85 12.73 -2.00
CA PRO A 514 -44.79 13.85 -1.99
C PRO A 514 -44.66 14.66 -3.29
N GLU A 515 -45.79 14.84 -3.98
CA GLU A 515 -45.94 15.81 -5.06
C GLU A 515 -46.21 17.22 -4.52
N LYS A 516 -45.49 18.19 -5.10
CA LYS A 516 -45.87 19.54 -5.53
C LYS A 516 -46.70 20.44 -4.58
N ALA A 517 -46.05 21.52 -4.15
CA ALA A 517 -46.65 22.85 -4.09
C ALA A 517 -45.81 23.82 -4.94
N LEU A 518 -46.52 24.78 -5.54
CA LEU A 518 -46.19 25.55 -6.74
C LEU A 518 -45.58 26.92 -6.41
N ALA A 519 -44.71 27.40 -7.31
CA ALA A 519 -44.43 28.79 -7.69
C ALA A 519 -43.78 29.79 -6.69
N SER A 520 -42.56 30.22 -7.00
CA SER A 520 -42.33 31.58 -7.52
C SER A 520 -41.00 31.67 -8.28
N GLN A 521 -41.05 32.21 -9.49
CA GLN A 521 -39.91 32.42 -10.39
C GLN A 521 -39.34 33.82 -10.17
N THR A 522 -38.03 33.93 -9.98
CA THR A 522 -37.27 35.17 -10.25
C THR A 522 -35.98 34.82 -10.99
N LYS A 523 -35.90 35.27 -12.24
CA LYS A 523 -34.72 35.21 -13.12
C LYS A 523 -33.76 36.36 -12.80
N PRO A 524 -32.44 36.18 -12.82
CA PRO A 524 -31.50 37.27 -13.03
C PRO A 524 -31.22 37.46 -14.53
N ARG A 525 -31.38 38.71 -14.97
CA ARG A 525 -31.14 39.24 -16.32
C ARG A 525 -29.68 39.09 -16.76
N GLN A 526 -29.48 38.63 -17.99
CA GLN A 526 -28.30 38.96 -18.79
C GLN A 526 -28.32 40.45 -19.14
N LEU A 527 -27.21 41.14 -18.87
CA LEU A 527 -26.93 42.49 -19.35
C LEU A 527 -25.80 42.40 -20.37
N SER A 528 -26.18 42.46 -21.64
CA SER A 528 -25.30 42.69 -22.78
C SER A 528 -25.08 44.18 -22.94
N LEU A 529 -23.85 44.66 -22.76
CA LEU A 529 -23.44 46.00 -23.19
C LEU A 529 -22.64 45.89 -24.49
N ARG A 530 -23.26 46.44 -25.53
CA ARG A 530 -22.71 46.68 -26.87
C ARG A 530 -22.26 48.14 -26.88
N VAL A 531 -20.98 48.42 -27.12
CA VAL A 531 -20.50 49.75 -27.51
C VAL A 531 -19.71 49.59 -28.80
N LYS A 532 -20.06 50.41 -29.79
CA LYS A 532 -19.52 50.46 -31.15
C LYS A 532 -18.18 51.23 -31.21
N PRO A 533 -17.39 51.09 -32.31
CA PRO A 533 -16.06 51.68 -32.45
C PRO A 533 -16.05 52.98 -33.27
N ALA A 534 -15.06 53.84 -32.98
CA ALA A 534 -14.47 54.92 -33.80
C ALA A 534 -13.33 55.53 -32.94
N SER A 535 -12.19 56.07 -33.38
CA SER A 535 -11.46 56.16 -34.65
C SER A 535 -10.18 56.96 -34.32
N LYS A 536 -9.05 56.59 -34.96
CA LYS A 536 -7.94 57.44 -35.48
C LYS A 536 -7.05 58.34 -34.59
N GLU A 537 -5.73 58.11 -34.80
CA GLU A 537 -4.59 59.07 -34.93
C GLU A 537 -3.95 59.56 -33.61
N CYS A 538 -2.62 59.69 -33.41
CA CYS A 538 -1.41 59.68 -34.25
C CYS A 538 -0.16 59.34 -33.37
N GLU A 539 0.92 58.84 -34.01
CA GLU A 539 2.39 59.13 -33.86
C GLU A 539 3.02 59.34 -32.44
N ASP A 540 4.26 58.97 -32.09
CA ASP A 540 5.42 58.38 -32.77
C ASP A 540 6.49 57.97 -31.72
N ALA A 541 7.57 57.32 -32.20
CA ALA A 541 8.92 57.17 -31.63
C ALA A 541 9.33 55.83 -30.97
N ALA A 542 10.07 55.05 -31.78
CA ALA A 542 11.02 53.98 -31.44
C ALA A 542 12.31 54.55 -30.78
N PRO A 543 13.40 53.82 -30.43
CA PRO A 543 14.04 52.64 -31.09
C PRO A 543 14.49 51.53 -30.07
N SER A 544 15.16 50.41 -30.37
CA SER A 544 15.58 49.62 -31.54
C SER A 544 15.91 48.20 -31.04
N ILE A 545 15.76 47.22 -31.93
CA ILE A 545 16.03 45.79 -31.74
C ILE A 545 17.42 45.47 -32.34
N VAL A 546 18.21 44.64 -31.64
CA VAL A 546 19.34 43.90 -32.24
C VAL A 546 19.01 42.41 -32.21
N ARG A 547 18.85 41.83 -33.40
CA ARG A 547 18.84 40.38 -33.67
C ARG A 547 20.22 40.01 -34.22
N SER A 548 20.81 38.91 -33.76
CA SER A 548 21.91 38.23 -34.45
C SER A 548 21.51 36.81 -34.84
N LEU A 549 21.65 36.55 -36.14
CA LEU A 549 21.55 35.29 -36.88
C LEU A 549 22.75 34.36 -36.62
N VAL A 550 22.55 33.04 -36.71
CA VAL A 550 23.45 32.04 -37.34
C VAL A 550 22.57 30.84 -37.74
N ALA A 551 22.12 30.69 -38.99
CA ALA A 551 22.78 30.12 -40.18
C ALA A 551 22.91 28.57 -40.18
N THR A 552 22.11 27.95 -41.04
CA THR A 552 22.16 26.58 -41.54
C THR A 552 23.30 26.38 -42.55
N ARG A 553 23.93 25.19 -42.56
CA ARG A 553 24.61 24.62 -43.73
C ARG A 553 24.47 23.09 -43.77
N GLN A 554 23.97 22.59 -44.89
CA GLN A 554 24.20 21.25 -45.43
C GLN A 554 25.60 21.21 -46.07
N ASP A 555 26.30 20.06 -46.01
CA ASP A 555 26.71 19.32 -47.22
C ASP A 555 27.49 18.03 -46.91
N ASP A 556 27.13 16.99 -47.65
CA ASP A 556 27.93 15.99 -48.36
C ASP A 556 29.07 15.17 -47.69
N GLY A 557 28.79 13.88 -47.52
CA GLY A 557 29.39 12.79 -48.30
C GLY A 557 30.91 12.54 -48.23
N LYS A 558 31.31 11.39 -47.66
CA LYS A 558 32.06 10.32 -48.40
C LYS A 558 32.41 9.13 -47.52
N ALA A 559 32.33 7.96 -48.14
CA ALA A 559 32.76 6.66 -47.66
C ALA A 559 34.28 6.54 -47.53
N MET A 560 34.76 5.76 -46.55
CA MET A 560 36.06 5.10 -46.65
C MET A 560 36.09 3.78 -45.87
N ARG A 561 36.36 2.69 -46.61
CA ARG A 561 36.72 1.35 -46.13
C ARG A 561 38.18 1.32 -45.68
N ARG A 562 38.52 0.50 -44.67
CA ARG A 562 39.58 -0.56 -44.63
C ARG A 562 40.00 -0.82 -43.15
N ARG A 563 39.81 -2.06 -42.66
CA ARG A 563 40.78 -3.19 -42.51
C ARG A 563 41.69 -3.03 -41.27
N THR A 564 41.53 -3.83 -40.20
CA THR A 564 42.00 -5.21 -39.88
C THR A 564 43.20 -5.23 -38.94
N SER A 565 43.07 -5.88 -37.78
CA SER A 565 43.97 -6.90 -37.20
C SER A 565 43.29 -7.39 -35.90
N LEU A 566 42.88 -8.66 -35.74
CA LEU A 566 43.64 -9.91 -35.55
C LEU A 566 44.53 -9.90 -34.31
N ASP A 567 44.08 -10.61 -33.27
CA ASP A 567 44.72 -11.80 -32.65
C ASP A 567 43.71 -12.38 -31.63
N ASP A 568 42.99 -13.45 -31.92
CA ASP A 568 43.34 -14.88 -31.84
C ASP A 568 43.80 -15.40 -30.47
N HIS A 569 42.89 -16.10 -29.79
CA HIS A 569 43.20 -17.43 -29.26
C HIS A 569 41.94 -18.31 -29.34
N ALA A 570 41.94 -19.19 -30.34
CA ALA A 570 41.03 -20.31 -30.48
C ALA A 570 41.52 -21.50 -29.63
N LEU A 571 40.58 -22.25 -29.05
CA LEU A 571 40.73 -23.70 -28.92
C LEU A 571 39.47 -24.40 -29.41
N HIS A 572 39.73 -25.36 -30.30
CA HIS A 572 38.87 -26.18 -31.12
C HIS A 572 38.06 -27.24 -30.34
N LEU A 573 36.89 -27.62 -30.89
CA LEU A 573 36.60 -28.92 -31.56
C LEU A 573 35.08 -29.04 -31.83
N LYS A 574 34.63 -28.83 -33.07
CA LYS A 574 34.29 -29.81 -34.15
C LYS A 574 32.95 -30.58 -33.94
N ILE A 575 31.87 -30.19 -34.65
CA ILE A 575 31.28 -30.75 -35.91
C ILE A 575 30.56 -32.11 -35.63
N GLU A 576 29.24 -32.30 -35.76
CA GLU A 576 28.45 -32.47 -37.02
C GLU A 576 26.91 -32.36 -36.86
N PRO A 577 26.17 -32.19 -37.98
CA PRO A 577 24.77 -31.75 -38.00
C PRO A 577 23.78 -32.92 -38.04
N ARG A 578 22.56 -32.70 -37.51
CA ARG A 578 21.40 -33.51 -37.88
C ARG A 578 20.14 -32.70 -38.14
N SER A 579 19.45 -33.21 -39.13
CA SER A 579 18.31 -32.74 -39.89
C SER A 579 17.03 -32.42 -39.10
N ALA A 580 16.24 -31.56 -39.73
CA ALA A 580 14.83 -31.24 -39.53
C ALA A 580 13.96 -32.31 -38.85
N THR A 581 13.07 -31.84 -37.95
CA THR A 581 11.65 -32.19 -38.00
C THR A 581 10.84 -31.20 -37.15
N SER A 582 9.69 -30.82 -37.70
CA SER A 582 8.67 -29.96 -37.12
C SER A 582 8.10 -30.57 -35.84
N GLN A 583 7.93 -29.77 -34.78
CA GLN A 583 6.97 -30.07 -33.73
C GLN A 583 6.53 -28.80 -33.00
N ALA A 584 5.22 -28.69 -32.85
CA ALA A 584 4.48 -27.55 -32.33
C ALA A 584 4.82 -27.24 -30.86
N ILE A 585 5.00 -25.96 -30.54
CA ILE A 585 5.21 -25.46 -29.18
C ILE A 585 3.85 -25.34 -28.50
N GLY A 586 3.52 -26.32 -27.65
CA GLY A 586 2.33 -26.29 -26.79
C GLY A 586 2.52 -25.43 -25.54
N ALA A 587 1.60 -24.49 -25.31
CA ALA A 587 1.47 -23.78 -24.05
C ALA A 587 0.90 -24.71 -22.97
N GLN A 588 1.63 -24.91 -21.87
CA GLN A 588 1.16 -25.72 -20.74
C GLN A 588 0.17 -24.94 -19.87
N SER A 589 -1.10 -25.35 -19.93
CA SER A 589 -2.10 -25.07 -18.90
C SER A 589 -1.72 -25.79 -17.60
N CYS A 590 -1.80 -25.11 -16.46
CA CYS A 590 -1.54 -25.74 -15.16
C CYS A 590 -2.53 -26.89 -14.91
N GLY A 591 -2.00 -28.11 -14.74
CA GLY A 591 -2.78 -29.33 -14.52
C GLY A 591 -3.31 -29.45 -13.07
N LYS A 592 -4.47 -30.11 -12.94
CA LYS A 592 -5.16 -30.41 -11.67
C LYS A 592 -4.39 -31.45 -10.83
N PRO A 593 -4.31 -31.33 -9.50
CA PRO A 593 -3.93 -32.44 -8.63
C PRO A 593 -5.10 -33.42 -8.41
N LYS A 594 -4.78 -34.72 -8.33
CA LYS A 594 -5.70 -35.83 -8.03
C LYS A 594 -6.25 -35.74 -6.60
N ALA A 595 -7.52 -36.12 -6.46
CA ALA A 595 -8.27 -36.12 -5.21
C ALA A 595 -7.73 -37.18 -4.22
N VAL A 596 -7.55 -36.77 -2.96
CA VAL A 596 -7.43 -37.67 -1.79
C VAL A 596 -8.73 -37.55 -1.00
N ALA A 597 -9.34 -38.70 -0.71
CA ALA A 597 -10.67 -38.85 -0.16
C ALA A 597 -10.73 -38.67 1.37
N GLY A 598 -11.87 -38.12 1.83
CA GLY A 598 -12.62 -38.57 3.02
C GLY A 598 -11.98 -38.41 4.40
N GLY A 599 -12.26 -37.31 5.09
CA GLY A 599 -12.06 -37.22 6.55
C GLY A 599 -12.21 -35.82 7.14
N ALA A 600 -11.91 -34.77 6.37
CA ALA A 600 -11.88 -33.39 6.87
C ALA A 600 -13.24 -32.65 6.81
N LYS A 601 -14.22 -33.15 6.05
CA LYS A 601 -15.53 -32.48 5.90
C LYS A 601 -16.39 -32.54 7.16
N ASP A 602 -16.36 -33.66 7.88
CA ASP A 602 -17.22 -33.87 9.04
C ASP A 602 -16.73 -33.12 10.29
N ALA A 603 -15.42 -32.90 10.40
CA ALA A 603 -14.83 -32.11 11.49
C ALA A 603 -15.16 -30.61 11.37
N ILE A 604 -15.19 -30.07 10.15
CA ILE A 604 -15.48 -28.66 9.88
C ILE A 604 -16.98 -28.37 10.07
N GLN A 605 -17.85 -29.34 9.80
CA GLN A 605 -19.29 -29.19 9.96
C GLN A 605 -19.71 -29.21 11.45
N ARG A 606 -19.01 -29.97 12.31
CA ARG A 606 -19.21 -29.92 13.78
C ARG A 606 -18.80 -28.56 14.38
N ILE A 607 -17.66 -28.00 13.97
CA ILE A 607 -17.18 -26.70 14.47
C ILE A 607 -18.13 -25.55 14.06
N ARG A 608 -18.80 -25.67 12.90
CA ARG A 608 -19.83 -24.70 12.48
C ARG A 608 -21.12 -24.78 13.29
N LEU A 609 -21.54 -25.98 13.72
CA LEU A 609 -22.73 -26.16 14.55
C LEU A 609 -22.51 -25.69 15.99
N GLU A 610 -21.33 -25.88 16.56
CA GLU A 610 -20.98 -25.41 17.91
C GLU A 610 -20.81 -23.88 18.03
N ARG A 611 -20.57 -23.18 16.91
CA ARG A 611 -20.50 -21.70 16.89
C ARG A 611 -21.87 -21.03 16.81
N CYS A 612 -22.89 -21.69 16.26
CA CYS A 612 -24.24 -21.13 16.19
C CYS A 612 -25.01 -21.23 17.52
N SER A 613 -24.65 -22.15 18.42
CA SER A 613 -25.33 -22.32 19.71
C SER A 613 -24.90 -21.33 20.80
N ARG A 614 -23.84 -20.53 20.58
CA ARG A 614 -23.31 -19.56 21.58
C ARG A 614 -23.78 -18.12 21.41
N VAL A 615 -24.66 -17.82 20.45
CA VAL A 615 -25.09 -16.44 20.14
C VAL A 615 -26.45 -16.06 20.77
N ASN A 616 -27.16 -16.99 21.42
CA ASN A 616 -28.43 -16.69 22.09
C ASN A 616 -28.34 -16.91 23.61
N GLY A 617 -27.87 -15.89 24.33
CA GLY A 617 -28.00 -15.78 25.78
C GLY A 617 -28.13 -14.31 26.19
N ARG A 618 -29.34 -13.85 26.48
CA ARG A 618 -29.61 -12.55 27.13
C ARG A 618 -29.36 -12.67 28.65
N PRO A 619 -28.85 -11.64 29.33
CA PRO A 619 -28.79 -11.63 30.78
C PRO A 619 -30.10 -11.10 31.40
N ASN A 620 -30.46 -11.70 32.55
CA ASN A 620 -31.53 -11.25 33.42
C ASN A 620 -31.13 -9.99 34.21
N GLN A 621 -32.16 -9.21 34.49
CA GLN A 621 -32.23 -7.99 35.29
C GLN A 621 -32.59 -8.37 36.73
N GLU A 622 -31.96 -7.75 37.74
CA GLU A 622 -32.54 -7.56 39.08
C GLU A 622 -31.77 -6.49 39.88
N ASP A 623 -32.48 -5.92 40.84
CA ASP A 623 -32.42 -4.55 41.37
C ASP A 623 -31.40 -4.31 42.52
N GLY A 624 -31.14 -3.02 42.82
CA GLY A 624 -30.44 -2.62 44.04
C GLY A 624 -30.14 -1.12 44.16
N VAL A 625 -31.05 -0.40 44.81
CA VAL A 625 -31.08 1.04 45.11
C VAL A 625 -30.00 1.50 46.11
N THR A 626 -29.34 2.64 45.87
CA THR A 626 -29.10 3.72 46.88
C THR A 626 -28.54 4.99 46.23
N ALA A 627 -28.86 6.14 46.84
CA ALA A 627 -28.93 7.46 46.22
C ALA A 627 -27.96 8.50 46.84
N ILE A 628 -27.45 9.42 45.99
CA ILE A 628 -27.16 10.88 46.21
C ILE A 628 -25.96 11.27 47.12
N PRO A 629 -25.31 12.48 46.99
CA PRO A 629 -25.37 13.60 46.01
C PRO A 629 -24.03 13.89 45.28
N VAL A 630 -23.99 14.44 44.05
CA VAL A 630 -24.04 15.87 43.63
C VAL A 630 -23.08 16.81 44.38
N VAL A 631 -21.98 17.20 43.71
CA VAL A 631 -21.34 18.53 43.82
C VAL A 631 -20.83 18.95 42.44
N GLU A 632 -21.18 20.18 42.06
CA GLU A 632 -20.78 20.90 40.84
C GLU A 632 -19.27 21.20 40.77
N LEU A 633 -18.69 21.06 39.58
CA LEU A 633 -17.94 22.11 38.85
C LEU A 633 -17.61 21.63 37.43
#